data_AF-A0A7J4I1I6-F1
#
_entry.id   AF-A0A7J4I1I6-F1
#
_cell.length_a   1.000
_cell.length_b   1.000
_cell.length_c   1.000
_cell.angle_alpha   90.00
_cell.angle_beta   90.00
_cell.angle_gamma   90.00
#
_symmetry.space_group_name_H-M   'P 1'
#
loop_
_entity.id
_entity.type
_entity.pdbx_description
1 polymer ?
#
loop_
_entity_poly.entity_id
_entity_poly.type
_entity_poly.pdbx_seq_one_letter_code
_entity_poly.pdbx_strand_id
1 'polypeptide(L)'
;MYLNAANLGVSDFVVPGNKPDDIRRIRETLEQRGVSPTFYAPGFVAQGGSISDAAKVAGDSWHAIVGRGIYKAEDIRKSALEHTSQL
;
A
#
# COMPACT_ATOMS: atom_id res chain seq x y z
N MET A 1 12.23 -7.70 -10.13
CA MET A 1 12.50 -6.46 -9.36
C MET A 1 12.40 -6.73 -7.86
N TYR A 2 11.20 -7.01 -7.30
CA TYR A 2 11.01 -7.29 -5.87
C TYR A 2 11.94 -8.39 -5.31
N LEU A 3 12.01 -9.54 -5.97
CA LEU A 3 12.91 -10.63 -5.55
C LEU A 3 14.40 -10.29 -5.60
N ASN A 4 14.82 -9.49 -6.58
CA ASN A 4 16.22 -9.06 -6.68
C ASN A 4 16.58 -8.13 -5.52
N ALA A 5 15.67 -7.20 -5.18
CA ALA A 5 15.85 -6.31 -4.03
C ALA A 5 15.81 -7.09 -2.71
N ALA A 6 14.90 -8.06 -2.56
CA ALA A 6 14.86 -8.96 -1.42
C ALA A 6 16.19 -9.72 -1.23
N ASN A 7 16.79 -10.24 -2.31
CA ASN A 7 18.10 -10.91 -2.24
C ASN A 7 19.24 -9.96 -1.81
N LEU A 8 19.05 -8.65 -1.95
CA LEU A 8 19.97 -7.62 -1.47
C LEU A 8 19.64 -7.13 -0.05
N GLY A 9 18.69 -7.78 0.64
CA GLY A 9 18.30 -7.45 2.01
C GLY A 9 17.24 -6.35 2.13
N VAL A 10 16.60 -5.93 1.03
CA VAL A 10 15.49 -4.96 1.09
C VAL A 10 14.22 -5.61 1.63
N SER A 11 13.61 -4.98 2.63
CA SER A 11 12.32 -5.35 3.23
C SER A 11 11.16 -4.40 2.87
N ASP A 12 11.48 -3.21 2.37
CA ASP A 12 10.53 -2.12 2.22
C ASP A 12 10.22 -1.89 0.73
N PHE A 13 8.94 -1.94 0.37
CA PHE A 13 8.54 -1.99 -1.03
C PHE A 13 7.36 -1.08 -1.35
N VAL A 14 7.47 -0.39 -2.48
CA VAL A 14 6.35 0.34 -3.06
C VAL A 14 5.48 -0.63 -3.88
N VAL A 15 4.17 -0.62 -3.66
CA VAL A 15 3.19 -1.48 -4.36
C VAL A 15 2.00 -0.68 -4.88
N PRO A 16 1.37 -1.05 -6.00
CA PRO A 16 0.24 -0.31 -6.57
C PRO A 16 -1.03 -0.50 -5.73
N GLY A 17 -1.43 0.51 -4.95
CA GLY A 17 -2.62 0.50 -4.09
C GLY A 17 -3.95 0.28 -4.81
N ASN A 18 -4.02 0.55 -6.12
CA ASN A 18 -5.20 0.28 -6.95
C ASN A 18 -5.20 -1.12 -7.60
N LYS A 19 -4.25 -2.01 -7.25
CA LYS A 19 -4.19 -3.38 -7.77
C LYS A 19 -4.03 -4.42 -6.64
N PRO A 20 -5.09 -4.74 -5.89
CA PRO A 20 -5.03 -5.67 -4.76
C PRO A 20 -4.45 -7.05 -5.12
N ASP A 21 -4.75 -7.58 -6.31
CA ASP A 21 -4.21 -8.88 -6.74
C ASP A 21 -2.69 -8.85 -6.95
N ASP A 22 -2.13 -7.73 -7.41
CA ASP A 22 -0.68 -7.55 -7.51
C ASP A 22 -0.05 -7.45 -6.11
N ILE A 23 -0.67 -6.72 -5.18
CA ILE A 23 -0.21 -6.63 -3.79
C ILE A 23 -0.14 -8.03 -3.16
N ARG A 24 -1.23 -8.82 -3.27
CA ARG A 24 -1.29 -10.19 -2.76
C ARG A 24 -0.16 -11.05 -3.32
N ARG A 25 -0.01 -11.05 -4.65
CA ARG A 25 1.01 -11.84 -5.35
C ARG A 25 2.43 -11.44 -4.93
N ILE A 26 2.70 -10.15 -4.80
CA ILE A 26 4.01 -9.63 -4.35
C ILE A 26 4.29 -10.08 -2.91
N ARG A 27 3.33 -9.93 -2.00
CA ARG A 27 3.42 -10.38 -0.61
C ARG A 27 3.78 -11.85 -0.50
N GLU A 28 2.96 -12.72 -1.10
CA GLU A 28 3.14 -14.17 -1.05
C GLU A 28 4.50 -14.57 -1.61
N THR A 29 4.94 -13.94 -2.71
CA THR A 29 6.25 -14.21 -3.32
C THR A 29 7.42 -13.82 -2.41
N LEU A 30 7.30 -12.72 -1.67
CA LEU A 30 8.32 -12.25 -0.72
C LEU A 30 8.35 -13.10 0.55
N GLU A 31 7.18 -13.43 1.10
CA GLU A 31 7.04 -14.30 2.27
C GLU A 31 7.59 -15.70 2.02
N GLN A 32 7.35 -16.27 0.83
CA GLN A 32 7.95 -17.55 0.40
C GLN A 32 9.49 -17.54 0.37
N ARG A 33 10.11 -16.36 0.35
CA ARG A 33 11.57 -16.17 0.42
C ARG A 33 12.06 -15.84 1.84
N GLY A 34 11.18 -15.90 2.84
CA GLY A 34 11.50 -15.57 4.22
C GLY A 34 11.60 -14.06 4.49
N VAL A 35 11.12 -13.23 3.57
CA VAL A 35 11.06 -11.78 3.77
C VAL A 35 9.76 -11.43 4.48
N SER A 36 9.83 -10.58 5.49
CA SER A 36 8.67 -9.92 6.09
C SER A 36 8.58 -8.50 5.53
N PRO A 37 7.76 -8.25 4.49
CA PRO A 37 7.80 -6.97 3.78
C PRO A 37 6.99 -5.89 4.50
N THR A 38 7.48 -4.65 4.43
CA THR A 38 6.68 -3.45 4.73
C THR A 38 6.27 -2.78 3.42
N PHE A 39 4.97 -2.60 3.22
CA PHE A 39 4.45 -2.00 1.99
C PHE A 39 4.13 -0.51 2.10
N TYR A 40 4.39 0.21 1.01
CA TYR A 40 4.04 1.61 0.82
C TYR A 40 3.21 1.75 -0.46
N ALA A 41 1.92 2.03 -0.33
CA ALA A 41 0.98 1.93 -1.44
C ALA A 41 0.48 3.31 -1.90
N PRO A 42 0.91 3.85 -3.06
CA PRO A 42 0.22 4.96 -3.71
C PRO A 42 -0.93 4.47 -4.59
N GLY A 43 -1.75 5.38 -5.11
CA GLY A 43 -2.78 5.04 -6.10
C GLY A 43 -4.22 5.01 -5.58
N PHE A 44 -4.45 5.50 -4.37
CA PHE A 44 -5.79 5.57 -3.78
C PHE A 44 -6.57 6.81 -4.23
N VAL A 45 -7.90 6.75 -4.08
CA VAL A 45 -8.85 7.88 -4.21
C VAL A 45 -8.91 8.45 -5.63
N ALA A 46 -7.90 9.23 -6.03
CA ALA A 46 -7.85 9.92 -7.32
C ALA A 46 -7.59 8.98 -8.52
N GLN A 47 -7.17 7.74 -8.26
CA GLN A 47 -6.89 6.73 -9.29
C GLN A 47 -7.81 5.50 -9.15
N GLY A 48 -8.91 5.63 -8.40
CA GLY A 48 -9.93 4.58 -8.26
C GLY A 48 -9.57 3.42 -7.32
N GLY A 49 -8.41 3.45 -6.66
CA GLY A 49 -8.03 2.45 -5.66
C GLY A 49 -8.76 2.64 -4.33
N SER A 50 -9.25 1.52 -3.77
CA SER A 50 -9.86 1.43 -2.44
C SER A 50 -8.80 1.12 -1.38
N ILE A 51 -8.73 1.94 -0.33
CA ILE A 51 -7.80 1.75 0.79
C ILE A 51 -8.11 0.42 1.50
N SER A 52 -9.39 0.11 1.71
CA SER A 52 -9.82 -1.11 2.39
C SER A 52 -9.50 -2.39 1.61
N ASP A 53 -9.54 -2.35 0.28
CA ASP A 53 -9.21 -3.52 -0.53
C ASP A 53 -7.71 -3.80 -0.56
N ALA A 54 -6.87 -2.76 -0.55
CA ALA A 54 -5.44 -2.91 -0.36
C ALA A 54 -5.11 -3.40 1.06
N ALA A 55 -5.78 -2.89 2.09
CA ALA A 55 -5.58 -3.27 3.49
C ALA A 55 -5.74 -4.79 3.69
N LYS A 56 -6.78 -5.39 3.11
CA LYS A 56 -7.08 -6.83 3.22
C LYS A 56 -5.97 -7.74 2.69
N VAL A 57 -5.14 -7.24 1.77
CA VAL A 57 -4.14 -8.06 1.05
C VAL A 57 -2.70 -7.66 1.33
N ALA A 58 -2.47 -6.49 1.92
CA ALA A 58 -1.13 -5.96 2.17
C ALA A 58 -0.40 -6.65 3.32
N GLY A 59 -1.11 -7.37 4.20
CA GLY A 59 -0.53 -7.97 5.40
C GLY A 59 -0.41 -6.97 6.55
N ASP A 60 0.38 -7.32 7.56
CA ASP A 60 0.36 -6.63 8.85
C ASP A 60 1.17 -5.32 8.87
N SER A 61 2.09 -5.14 7.93
CA SER A 61 2.97 -3.96 7.87
C SER A 61 2.82 -3.23 6.54
N TRP A 62 1.99 -2.18 6.53
CA TRP A 62 1.80 -1.38 5.33
C TRP A 62 1.34 0.05 5.63
N HIS A 63 1.54 0.93 4.65
CA HIS A 63 1.22 2.34 4.72
C HIS A 63 0.55 2.79 3.42
N ALA A 64 -0.59 3.48 3.53
CA ALA A 64 -1.19 4.16 2.40
C ALA A 64 -0.48 5.50 2.12
N ILE A 65 -0.15 5.77 0.86
CA ILE A 65 0.36 7.07 0.38
C ILE A 65 -0.78 7.80 -0.34
N VAL A 66 -1.35 8.80 0.33
CA VAL A 66 -2.45 9.62 -0.20
C VAL A 66 -1.96 11.05 -0.45
N GLY A 67 -1.90 11.43 -1.73
CA GLY A 67 -1.49 12.77 -2.15
C GLY A 67 -2.68 13.72 -2.29
N ARG A 68 -3.08 13.97 -3.55
CA ARG A 68 -4.16 14.93 -3.92
C ARG A 68 -5.47 14.70 -3.17
N GLY A 69 -5.74 13.45 -2.78
CA GLY A 69 -6.92 13.09 -2.00
C GLY A 69 -6.97 13.72 -0.61
N ILE A 70 -5.85 14.24 -0.08
CA ILE A 70 -5.77 14.99 1.20
C ILE A 70 -5.41 16.45 0.93
N TYR A 71 -4.28 16.74 0.28
CA TYR A 71 -3.76 18.12 0.25
C TYR A 71 -4.56 19.09 -0.63
N LYS A 72 -5.45 18.58 -1.50
CA LYS A 72 -6.37 19.42 -2.30
C LYS A 72 -7.79 19.47 -1.73
N ALA A 73 -8.04 18.84 -0.59
CA ALA A 73 -9.34 18.90 0.07
C ALA A 73 -9.57 20.29 0.68
N GLU A 74 -10.83 20.70 0.79
CA GLU A 74 -11.22 21.93 1.48
C GLU A 74 -10.87 21.86 2.97
N ASP A 75 -11.11 20.70 3.60
CA ASP A 75 -10.68 20.38 4.95
C ASP A 75 -9.72 19.19 4.94
N ILE A 76 -8.43 19.50 5.06
CA ILE A 76 -7.33 18.52 5.06
C ILE A 76 -7.48 17.53 6.23
N ARG A 77 -7.89 17.98 7.41
CA ARG A 77 -8.00 17.14 8.60
C ARG A 77 -9.16 16.16 8.44
N LYS A 78 -10.33 16.66 8.04
CA LYS A 78 -11.49 15.82 7.78
C LYS A 78 -11.19 14.76 6.72
N SER A 79 -10.53 15.16 5.63
CA SER A 79 -10.15 14.24 4.57
C SER A 79 -9.18 13.15 5.03
N ALA A 80 -8.16 13.52 5.82
CA ALA A 80 -7.25 12.53 6.39
C ALA A 80 -7.99 11.51 7.29
N LEU A 81 -8.91 11.99 8.14
CA LEU A 81 -9.71 11.11 9.01
C LEU A 81 -10.58 10.13 8.20
N GLU A 82 -11.27 10.61 7.17
CA GLU A 82 -12.11 9.79 6.28
C GLU A 82 -11.32 8.70 5.53
N HIS A 83 -10.07 8.97 5.14
CA HIS A 83 -9.21 7.97 4.51
C HIS A 83 -8.68 6.95 5.51
N THR A 84 -8.30 7.39 6.70
CA THR A 84 -7.81 6.47 7.76
C THR A 84 -8.91 5.59 8.36
N SER A 85 -10.18 6.02 8.32
CA SER A 85 -11.30 5.19 8.80
C SER A 85 -11.65 4.01 7.89
N GLN A 86 -10.96 3.86 6.76
CA GLN A 86 -11.13 2.75 5.82
C GLN A 86 -10.12 1.60 6.04
N LEU A 87 -9.22 1.77 7.01
CA LEU A 87 -8.22 0.77 7.41
C LEU A 87 -8.84 -0.35 8.22
#